data_AF-A0A8X7UM33-F1
#
_entry.id   AF-A0A8X7UM33-F1
#
_cell.length_a   1.000
_cell.length_b   1.000
_cell.length_c   1.000
_cell.angle_alpha   90.00
_cell.angle_beta   90.00
_cell.angle_gamma   90.00
#
_symmetry.space_group_name_H-M   'P 1'
#
loop_
_entity.id
_entity.type
_entity.pdbx_description
1 polymer ?
#
loop_
_entity_poly.entity_id
_entity_poly.type
_entity_poly.pdbx_seq_one_letter_code
_entity_poly.pdbx_strand_id
1 'polypeptide(L)'
;MEGHQEPPLPNYMKDDKVSQETKNLISTLPSDKDFMGYPLYNYKGCWYYPNTLQAVLDVQAHFRPRKTDIILASLPKGGTTWLKSLVFALVHREKYRENPPIHPLLSENPHDLVPFLEIKLYAGSQTPDLSKFPSPITTRKQRYSEGHSDGK
;
A
#
# COMPACT_ATOMS: atom_id res chain seq x y z
N MET A 1 3.03 -26.81 -28.57
CA MET A 1 2.85 -26.75 -27.11
C MET A 1 3.43 -25.42 -26.67
N GLU A 2 2.64 -24.34 -26.75
CA GLU A 2 3.05 -23.04 -26.22
C GLU A 2 2.90 -23.10 -24.70
N GLY A 3 4.02 -22.96 -24.00
CA GLY A 3 4.02 -22.86 -22.55
C GLY A 3 3.28 -21.59 -22.16
N HIS A 4 2.13 -21.74 -21.50
CA HIS A 4 1.47 -20.63 -20.83
C HIS A 4 2.40 -20.14 -19.72
N GLN A 5 3.18 -19.10 -20.02
CA GLN A 5 3.97 -18.40 -19.01
C GLN A 5 2.99 -17.60 -18.17
N GLU A 6 2.80 -18.01 -16.91
CA GLU A 6 1.97 -17.30 -15.95
C GLU A 6 2.45 -15.83 -15.89
N PRO A 7 1.55 -14.84 -16.00
CA PRO A 7 1.95 -13.44 -15.97
C PRO A 7 2.70 -13.15 -14.66
N PRO A 8 3.79 -12.36 -14.70
CA PRO A 8 4.61 -12.12 -13.52
C PRO A 8 3.77 -11.47 -12.42
N LEU A 9 3.74 -12.12 -11.25
CA LEU A 9 3.04 -11.63 -10.08
C LEU A 9 3.51 -10.22 -9.69
N PRO A 10 2.59 -9.30 -9.34
CA PRO A 10 2.96 -8.02 -8.76
C PRO A 10 3.79 -8.20 -7.48
N ASN A 11 4.77 -7.33 -7.25
CA ASN A 11 5.68 -7.44 -6.10
C ASN A 11 4.96 -7.54 -4.74
N TYR A 12 3.80 -6.89 -4.57
CA TYR A 12 3.04 -6.94 -3.33
C TYR A 12 2.37 -8.30 -3.07
N MET A 13 2.24 -9.16 -4.10
CA MET A 13 1.67 -10.52 -4.00
C MET A 13 2.72 -11.61 -3.79
N LYS A 14 4.01 -11.31 -4.01
CA LYS A 14 5.11 -12.28 -3.88
C LYS A 14 5.48 -12.55 -2.42
N ASP A 15 6.43 -13.47 -2.23
CA ASP A 15 7.00 -13.89 -0.94
C ASP A 15 8.54 -13.82 -0.88
N ASP A 16 9.16 -13.23 -1.90
CA ASP A 16 10.62 -13.16 -2.09
C ASP A 16 11.33 -12.23 -1.08
N LYS A 17 10.59 -11.31 -0.45
CA LYS A 17 11.16 -10.28 0.46
C LYS A 17 10.76 -10.47 1.92
N VAL A 18 10.22 -11.64 2.26
CA VAL A 18 9.73 -11.95 3.60
C VAL A 18 10.88 -12.45 4.48
N SER A 19 11.10 -11.78 5.61
CA SER A 19 12.08 -12.19 6.64
C SER A 19 11.72 -13.55 7.25
N GLN A 20 12.69 -14.22 7.88
CA GLN A 20 12.43 -15.51 8.51
C GLN A 20 11.44 -15.38 9.68
N GLU A 21 11.52 -14.29 10.43
CA GLU A 21 10.60 -13.96 11.51
C GLU A 21 9.17 -13.82 10.99
N THR A 22 8.97 -13.12 9.88
CA THR A 22 7.64 -13.00 9.27
C THR A 22 7.16 -14.31 8.66
N LYS A 23 8.05 -15.15 8.10
CA LYS A 23 7.66 -16.50 7.65
C LYS A 23 7.18 -17.38 8.81
N ASN A 24 7.85 -17.31 9.95
CA ASN A 24 7.45 -18.01 11.17
C ASN A 24 6.11 -17.48 11.71
N LEU A 25 5.84 -16.18 11.59
CA LEU A 25 4.53 -15.63 11.92
C LEU A 25 3.46 -16.16 10.95
N ILE A 26 3.70 -16.06 9.65
CA ILE A 26 2.78 -16.49 8.58
C ILE A 26 2.33 -17.94 8.77
N SER A 27 3.22 -18.85 9.16
CA SER A 27 2.88 -20.26 9.37
C SER A 27 1.92 -20.51 10.53
N THR A 28 1.72 -19.53 11.41
CA THR A 28 0.78 -19.60 12.54
C THR A 28 -0.57 -18.92 12.26
N LEU A 29 -0.68 -18.19 11.16
CA LEU A 29 -1.89 -17.43 10.82
C LEU A 29 -2.90 -18.29 10.06
N PRO A 30 -4.21 -18.02 10.20
CA PRO A 30 -5.21 -18.57 9.29
C PRO A 30 -4.87 -18.17 7.84
N SER A 31 -4.91 -19.13 6.93
CA SER A 31 -4.63 -18.93 5.51
C SER A 31 -5.84 -19.29 4.65
N ASP A 32 -6.07 -18.54 3.58
CA ASP A 32 -7.07 -18.84 2.55
C ASP A 32 -6.49 -18.48 1.16
N LYS A 33 -7.20 -18.75 0.08
CA LYS A 33 -6.80 -18.41 -1.29
C LYS A 33 -7.66 -17.28 -1.83
N ASP A 34 -7.04 -16.38 -2.59
CA ASP A 34 -7.80 -15.41 -3.37
C ASP A 34 -8.49 -16.07 -4.59
N PHE A 35 -9.21 -15.27 -5.36
CA PHE A 35 -9.92 -15.74 -6.56
C PHE A 35 -8.99 -16.28 -7.66
N MET A 36 -7.69 -15.98 -7.60
CA MET A 36 -6.65 -16.49 -8.52
C MET A 36 -5.90 -17.70 -7.93
N GLY A 37 -6.24 -18.13 -6.71
CA GLY A 37 -5.61 -19.26 -6.03
C GLY A 37 -4.36 -18.90 -5.22
N TYR A 38 -3.99 -17.62 -5.12
CA TYR A 38 -2.81 -17.19 -4.37
C TYR A 38 -3.09 -17.12 -2.87
N PRO A 39 -2.12 -17.52 -2.02
CA PRO A 39 -2.33 -17.58 -0.59
C PRO A 39 -2.42 -16.18 0.04
N LEU A 40 -3.43 -16.01 0.90
CA LEU A 40 -3.64 -14.88 1.78
C LEU A 40 -3.57 -15.36 3.23
N TYR A 41 -3.07 -14.48 4.10
CA TYR A 41 -2.92 -14.78 5.52
C TYR A 41 -3.64 -13.72 6.36
N ASN A 42 -4.44 -14.17 7.33
CA ASN A 42 -5.19 -13.28 8.20
C ASN A 42 -4.32 -12.79 9.36
N TYR A 43 -4.00 -11.50 9.36
CA TYR A 43 -3.31 -10.84 10.45
C TYR A 43 -4.21 -9.75 11.03
N LYS A 44 -4.60 -9.89 12.31
CA LYS A 44 -5.45 -8.93 13.04
C LYS A 44 -6.75 -8.59 12.29
N GLY A 45 -7.42 -9.60 11.72
CA GLY A 45 -8.71 -9.45 11.01
C GLY A 45 -8.59 -9.00 9.56
N CYS A 46 -7.37 -8.77 9.05
CA CYS A 46 -7.12 -8.34 7.67
C CYS A 46 -6.36 -9.42 6.89
N TRP A 47 -6.73 -9.64 5.64
CA TRP A 47 -6.08 -10.61 4.74
C TRP A 47 -4.96 -9.96 3.92
N TYR A 48 -3.77 -10.56 3.93
CA TYR A 48 -2.58 -10.03 3.28
C TYR A 48 -1.83 -11.10 2.47
N TYR A 49 -1.23 -10.68 1.36
CA TYR A 49 -0.16 -11.44 0.71
C TYR A 49 1.15 -11.35 1.52
N PRO A 50 2.08 -12.31 1.39
CA PRO A 50 3.30 -12.36 2.21
C PRO A 50 4.13 -11.07 2.21
N ASN A 51 4.49 -10.54 1.04
CA ASN A 51 5.25 -9.29 0.96
C ASN A 51 4.48 -8.09 1.51
N THR A 52 3.16 -8.05 1.32
CA THR A 52 2.32 -6.97 1.89
C THR A 52 2.30 -7.06 3.42
N LEU A 53 2.21 -8.27 3.98
CA LEU A 53 2.26 -8.47 5.43
C LEU A 53 3.61 -8.05 6.02
N GLN A 54 4.72 -8.43 5.38
CA GLN A 54 6.06 -7.94 5.77
C GLN A 54 6.10 -6.41 5.79
N ALA A 55 5.64 -5.75 4.72
CA ALA A 55 5.64 -4.30 4.65
C ALA A 55 4.73 -3.65 5.71
N VAL A 56 3.60 -4.27 6.06
CA VAL A 56 2.72 -3.80 7.15
C VAL A 56 3.42 -3.88 8.50
N LEU A 57 4.18 -4.95 8.77
CA LEU A 57 4.98 -5.08 9.99
C LEU A 57 6.11 -4.04 10.02
N ASP A 58 6.77 -3.81 8.89
CA ASP A 58 7.84 -2.81 8.78
C ASP A 58 7.31 -1.39 9.00
N VAL A 59 6.15 -1.05 8.46
CA VAL A 59 5.46 0.22 8.75
C VAL A 59 5.16 0.35 10.24
N GLN A 60 4.66 -0.71 10.89
CA GLN A 60 4.35 -0.67 12.32
C GLN A 60 5.60 -0.47 13.20
N ALA A 61 6.73 -1.08 12.81
CA ALA A 61 7.97 -1.01 13.57
C ALA A 61 8.77 0.28 13.32
N HIS A 62 8.82 0.75 12.06
CA HIS A 62 9.81 1.72 11.63
C HIS A 62 9.23 3.06 11.17
N PHE A 63 7.93 3.16 10.89
CA PHE A 63 7.35 4.42 10.42
C PHE A 63 7.35 5.48 11.54
N ARG A 64 8.03 6.60 11.28
CA ARG A 64 8.12 7.74 12.19
C ARG A 64 7.43 8.95 11.53
N PRO A 65 6.14 9.20 11.82
CA PRO A 65 5.42 10.32 11.22
C PRO A 65 5.99 11.67 11.71
N ARG A 66 6.06 12.64 10.81
CA ARG A 66 6.32 14.04 11.14
C ARG A 66 5.02 14.71 11.56
N LYS A 67 5.12 15.80 12.33
CA LYS A 67 3.95 16.61 12.75
C LYS A 67 3.12 17.15 11.58
N THR A 68 3.74 17.25 10.40
CA THR A 68 3.11 17.75 9.18
C THR A 68 2.50 16.65 8.32
N ASP A 69 2.79 15.38 8.57
CA ASP A 69 2.39 14.30 7.66
C ASP A 69 0.88 14.06 7.69
N ILE A 70 0.33 13.71 6.53
CA ILE A 70 -1.09 13.44 6.34
C ILE A 70 -1.24 11.97 5.93
N ILE A 71 -1.93 11.19 6.76
CA ILE A 71 -2.19 9.77 6.48
C ILE A 71 -3.65 9.61 6.04
N LEU A 72 -3.84 9.16 4.81
CA LEU A 72 -5.13 8.79 4.26
C LEU A 72 -5.42 7.32 4.58
N ALA A 73 -6.54 7.06 5.24
CA ALA A 73 -6.99 5.71 5.53
C ALA A 73 -8.27 5.41 4.75
N SER A 74 -8.27 4.36 3.94
CA SER A 74 -9.45 3.93 3.19
C SER A 74 -9.41 2.42 2.91
N LEU A 75 -10.58 1.83 2.67
CA LEU A 75 -10.68 0.45 2.21
C LEU A 75 -10.16 0.31 0.76
N PRO A 76 -9.63 -0.87 0.37
CA PRO A 76 -9.32 -1.21 -1.01
C PRO A 76 -10.49 -0.83 -1.93
N LYS A 77 -10.16 -0.31 -3.13
CA LYS A 77 -11.12 -0.03 -4.21
C LYS A 77 -12.25 0.98 -3.89
N GLY A 78 -12.27 1.60 -2.71
CA GLY A 78 -13.26 2.61 -2.31
C GLY A 78 -13.04 4.03 -2.87
N GLY A 79 -12.61 4.17 -4.14
CA GLY A 79 -12.41 5.49 -4.75
C GLY A 79 -11.14 6.24 -4.34
N THR A 80 -10.03 5.53 -4.14
CA THR A 80 -8.77 6.13 -3.67
C THR A 80 -8.18 7.17 -4.61
N THR A 81 -8.41 7.06 -5.91
CA THR A 81 -7.89 8.02 -6.90
C THR A 81 -8.46 9.40 -6.66
N TRP A 82 -9.79 9.51 -6.53
CA TRP A 82 -10.47 10.77 -6.25
C TRP A 82 -10.04 11.37 -4.92
N LEU A 83 -9.98 10.55 -3.86
CA LEU A 83 -9.54 11.02 -2.54
C LEU A 83 -8.08 11.53 -2.56
N LYS A 84 -7.17 10.80 -3.20
CA LYS A 84 -5.76 11.21 -3.34
C LYS A 84 -5.63 12.51 -4.12
N SER A 85 -6.33 12.64 -5.25
CA SER A 85 -6.34 13.87 -6.05
C SER A 85 -6.83 15.07 -5.25
N LEU A 86 -7.96 14.92 -4.57
CA LEU A 86 -8.58 16.01 -3.81
C LEU A 86 -7.66 16.50 -2.68
N VAL A 87 -7.12 15.58 -1.90
CA VAL A 87 -6.21 15.93 -0.80
C VAL A 87 -4.93 16.57 -1.35
N PHE A 88 -4.35 16.02 -2.41
CA PHE A 88 -3.15 16.58 -3.03
C PHE A 88 -3.38 18.02 -3.53
N ALA A 89 -4.49 18.26 -4.23
CA ALA A 89 -4.86 19.59 -4.71
C ALA A 89 -5.07 20.58 -3.57
N LEU A 90 -5.72 20.15 -2.47
CA LEU A 90 -5.96 21.01 -1.31
C LEU A 90 -4.67 21.41 -0.60
N VAL A 91 -3.76 20.45 -0.40
CA VAL A 91 -2.46 20.66 0.26
C VAL A 91 -1.57 21.60 -0.55
N HIS A 92 -1.57 21.44 -1.88
CA HIS A 92 -0.70 22.22 -2.77
C HIS A 92 -1.42 23.39 -3.45
N ARG A 93 -2.60 23.78 -2.97
CA ARG A 93 -3.46 24.77 -3.63
C ARG A 93 -2.74 26.09 -3.92
N GLU A 94 -2.01 26.63 -2.94
CA GLU A 94 -1.36 27.94 -3.09
C GLU A 94 -0.19 27.87 -4.07
N LYS A 95 0.52 26.73 -4.09
CA LYS A 95 1.66 26.52 -4.99
C LYS A 95 1.25 26.54 -6.47
N TYR A 96 0.06 26.04 -6.78
CA TYR A 96 -0.44 25.93 -8.15
C TYR A 96 -1.58 26.91 -8.48
N ARG A 97 -1.87 27.85 -7.57
CA ARG A 97 -2.98 28.81 -7.72
C ARG A 97 -2.75 29.78 -8.87
N GLU A 98 -1.55 30.34 -8.96
CA GLU A 98 -1.20 31.35 -9.96
C GLU A 98 -0.92 30.75 -11.35
N ASN A 99 -0.59 29.45 -11.40
CA ASN A 99 -0.33 28.74 -12.64
C ASN A 99 -1.00 27.34 -12.63
N PRO A 100 -2.34 27.25 -12.78
CA PRO A 100 -3.05 25.97 -12.78
C PRO A 100 -2.60 24.96 -13.87
N PRO A 101 -2.20 25.38 -15.09
CA PRO A 101 -1.76 24.44 -16.13
C PRO A 101 -0.55 23.57 -15.78
N ILE A 102 0.28 23.96 -14.81
CA ILE A 102 1.44 23.17 -14.36
C ILE A 102 1.10 22.22 -13.20
N HIS A 103 -0.19 22.08 -12.85
CA HIS A 103 -0.61 21.27 -11.72
C HIS A 103 -0.31 19.76 -11.99
N PRO A 104 0.42 19.04 -11.11
CA PRO A 104 0.85 17.66 -11.36
C PRO A 104 -0.29 16.68 -11.66
N LEU A 105 -1.48 16.88 -11.07
CA LEU A 105 -2.67 16.06 -11.37
C LEU A 105 -3.12 16.08 -12.85
N LEU A 106 -2.62 17.01 -13.68
CA LEU A 106 -2.92 17.05 -15.12
C LEU A 106 -2.01 16.12 -15.94
N SER A 107 -0.84 15.75 -15.41
CA SER A 107 0.18 14.97 -16.12
C SER A 107 0.62 13.70 -15.40
N GLU A 108 0.37 13.57 -14.10
CA GLU A 108 0.82 12.47 -13.25
C GLU A 108 -0.35 11.69 -12.62
N ASN A 109 -0.11 10.41 -12.34
CA ASN A 109 -1.10 9.58 -11.67
C ASN A 109 -1.19 9.95 -10.17
N PRO A 110 -2.39 10.13 -9.59
CA PRO A 110 -2.55 10.42 -8.16
C PRO A 110 -1.93 9.37 -7.22
N HIS A 111 -1.75 8.13 -7.67
CA HIS A 111 -1.07 7.08 -6.92
C HIS A 111 0.45 7.29 -6.83
N ASP A 112 1.02 8.08 -7.74
CA ASP A 112 2.43 8.48 -7.71
C ASP A 112 2.65 9.69 -6.81
N LEU A 113 1.73 10.65 -6.87
CA LEU A 113 1.72 11.85 -6.03
C LEU A 113 1.45 11.57 -4.56
N VAL A 114 0.60 10.58 -4.26
CA VAL A 114 0.22 10.17 -2.91
C VAL A 114 0.47 8.67 -2.76
N PRO A 115 1.69 8.25 -2.40
CA PRO A 115 2.08 6.84 -2.42
C PRO A 115 1.42 6.01 -1.30
N PHE A 116 1.29 4.71 -1.54
CA PHE A 116 0.88 3.73 -0.52
C PHE A 116 2.07 3.42 0.40
N LEU A 117 1.85 3.40 1.72
CA LEU A 117 2.90 3.04 2.68
C LEU A 117 3.36 1.61 2.44
N GLU A 118 2.45 0.64 2.57
CA GLU A 118 2.78 -0.78 2.52
C GLU A 118 3.07 -1.33 1.10
N ILE A 119 2.45 -0.77 0.06
CA ILE A 119 2.59 -1.29 -1.32
C ILE A 119 3.71 -0.59 -2.11
N LYS A 120 4.05 0.67 -1.78
CA LYS A 120 5.02 1.45 -2.57
C LYS A 120 6.26 1.82 -1.76
N LEU A 121 6.08 2.38 -0.55
CA LEU A 121 7.21 2.87 0.23
C LEU A 121 7.98 1.74 0.92
N TYR A 122 7.27 0.79 1.52
CA TYR A 122 7.86 -0.31 2.30
C TYR A 122 7.95 -1.64 1.53
N ALA A 123 7.56 -1.67 0.25
CA ALA A 123 7.51 -2.90 -0.54
C ALA A 123 8.88 -3.48 -0.94
N GLY A 124 9.97 -2.77 -0.66
CA GLY A 124 11.34 -3.20 -0.98
C GLY A 124 12.40 -2.87 0.07
N SER A 125 12.01 -2.24 1.18
CA SER A 125 12.92 -1.89 2.27
C SER A 125 12.14 -1.77 3.57
N GLN A 126 12.71 -2.28 4.65
CA GLN A 126 12.16 -2.17 6.00
C GLN A 126 12.23 -0.73 6.54
N THR A 127 13.19 0.06 6.02
CA THR A 127 13.43 1.46 6.42
C THR A 127 13.66 2.33 5.19
N PRO A 128 12.60 2.63 4.41
CA PRO A 128 12.73 3.52 3.26
C PRO A 128 13.08 4.94 3.73
N ASP A 129 13.93 5.62 2.97
CA ASP A 129 14.25 7.02 3.23
C ASP A 129 13.07 7.93 2.81
N LEU A 130 12.26 8.31 3.79
CA LEU A 130 11.11 9.19 3.60
C LEU A 130 11.50 10.69 3.57
N SER A 131 12.78 11.05 3.77
CA SER A 131 13.23 12.45 3.67
C SER A 131 13.06 13.02 2.26
N LYS A 132 13.07 12.15 1.25
CA LYS A 132 12.93 12.51 -0.17
C LYS A 132 11.53 13.02 -0.55
N PHE A 133 10.52 12.79 0.28
CA PHE A 133 9.17 13.30 0.03
C PHE A 133 9.01 14.69 0.67
N PRO A 134 8.62 15.71 -0.13
CA PRO A 134 8.43 17.06 0.38
C PRO A 134 7.35 17.06 1.46
N SER A 135 7.57 17.85 2.51
CA SER A 135 6.58 17.98 3.58
C SER A 135 5.44 18.89 3.10
N PRO A 136 4.17 18.53 3.38
CA PRO A 136 3.72 17.35 4.12
C PRO A 136 3.71 16.07 3.27
N ILE A 137 4.22 14.96 3.81
CA ILE A 137 4.07 13.67 3.15
C ILE A 137 2.60 13.28 3.24
N THR A 138 1.92 13.22 2.10
CA THR A 138 0.59 12.62 2.02
C THR A 138 0.77 11.16 1.64
N THR A 139 0.45 10.24 2.53
CA THR A 139 0.57 8.80 2.30
C THR A 139 -0.71 8.07 2.64
N ARG A 140 -0.90 6.87 2.12
CA ARG A 140 -2.08 6.06 2.43
C ARG A 140 -1.71 4.75 3.14
N LYS A 141 -2.52 4.40 4.14
CA LYS A 141 -2.61 3.06 4.73
C LYS A 141 -3.87 2.34 4.22
N GLN A 142 -3.71 1.18 3.61
CA GLN A 142 -4.83 0.32 3.23
C GLN A 142 -5.33 -0.48 4.44
N ARG A 143 -6.62 -0.34 4.78
CA ARG A 143 -7.31 -1.25 5.71
C ARG A 143 -8.05 -2.30 4.89
N TYR A 144 -7.73 -3.58 5.05
CA TYR A 144 -8.50 -4.64 4.40
C TYR A 144 -9.73 -4.97 5.25
N SER A 145 -10.84 -5.36 4.62
CA SER A 145 -12.08 -5.70 5.31
C SER A 145 -12.00 -7.10 5.92
N GLU A 146 -12.70 -7.28 7.04
CA GLU A 146 -12.98 -8.59 7.63
C GLU A 146 -13.88 -9.37 6.68
N GLY A 147 -13.33 -10.40 6.02
CA GLY A 147 -14.14 -11.39 5.32
C GLY A 147 -14.88 -12.22 6.35
N HIS A 148 -16.19 -12.03 6.49
CA HIS A 148 -17.05 -13.00 7.16
C HIS A 148 -17.18 -14.21 6.23
N SER A 149 -16.39 -15.24 6.49
CA SER A 149 -16.61 -16.56 5.89
C SER A 149 -17.74 -17.22 6.65
N ASP A 150 -18.98 -17.01 6.19
CA ASP A 150 -20.09 -17.88 6.57
C ASP A 150 -19.82 -19.27 6.01
N GLY A 151 -19.50 -20.20 6.90
CA GLY A 151 -19.31 -21.60 6.57
C GLY A 151 -20.58 -22.22 6.01
N LYS A 152 -20.43 -22.98 4.92
CA LYS A 152 -21.39 -23.97 4.45
C LYS A 152 -20.77 -25.35 4.52
#